data_AF-Q47DX0-F1
#
_entry.id   AF-Q47DX0-F1
#
_cell.length_a   1.000
_cell.length_b   1.000
_cell.length_c   1.000
_cell.angle_alpha   90.00
_cell.angle_beta   90.00
_cell.angle_gamma   90.00
#
_symmetry.space_group_name_H-M   'P 1'
#
loop_
_entity.id
_entity.type
_entity.pdbx_description
1 polymer ?
#
loop_
_entity_poly.entity_id
_entity_poly.type
_entity_poly.pdbx_seq_one_letter_code
_entity_poly.pdbx_strand_id
1 'polypeptide(L)'
;MGYSGQGRHSNCMQSHCSNLRGNPPGKIDGNGILRHMPPPMIDLTNPSHVIAEIFDDDKWIKDEFAKHLSAELLKFSETLADSFKRFPKLDKMSADGDEQAAFVAGFIFGVFDDLVVSSKLLVSGKMVASGNLMRQAIEGIAVAILCSSRRPVFVSKGKGKGKATMKVDYWRKVKAQDPIAYAHQSICQLALNCDLLGVSRTAVDRLRAARRKYHLFSHPSLLGMASRMSMGEPGPIYIGGNFDEAKLPAYRTEISERVGLCGVLPTLIDGLIFRLEANDQ
;
A
#
# COMPACT_ATOMS: atom_id res chain seq x y z
N MET A 1 20.87 -42.47 43.48
CA MET A 1 19.62 -41.71 43.29
C MET A 1 19.39 -41.61 41.78
N GLY A 2 18.61 -42.41 41.07
CA GLY A 2 17.53 -43.33 41.43
C GLY A 2 16.17 -42.69 41.16
N TYR A 3 15.70 -42.66 39.89
CA TYR A 3 14.30 -42.58 39.40
C TYR A 3 14.36 -42.78 37.87
N SER A 4 14.21 -43.99 37.32
CA SER A 4 12.99 -44.75 36.96
C SER A 4 12.02 -44.01 36.02
N GLY A 5 11.97 -44.46 34.76
CA GLY A 5 10.91 -44.11 33.81
C GLY A 5 9.78 -45.14 33.80
N GLN A 6 8.60 -44.73 33.30
CA GLN A 6 7.71 -45.47 32.40
C GLN A 6 6.34 -44.80 32.24
N GLY A 7 5.82 -44.79 30.99
CA GLY A 7 4.40 -44.72 30.63
C GLY A 7 3.89 -43.31 30.25
N ARG A 8 3.20 -43.07 29.14
CA ARG A 8 2.62 -43.92 28.09
C ARG A 8 2.54 -43.09 26.80
N HIS A 9 3.10 -43.61 25.71
CA HIS A 9 2.65 -43.27 24.36
C HIS A 9 1.55 -44.26 23.98
N SER A 10 0.36 -43.76 23.66
CA SER A 10 -0.55 -44.41 22.70
C SER A 10 -1.81 -43.58 22.50
N ASN A 11 -2.06 -43.26 21.22
CA ASN A 11 -3.37 -43.05 20.60
C ASN A 11 -4.18 -41.80 20.96
N CYS A 12 -3.89 -40.67 20.30
CA CYS A 12 -4.92 -39.68 19.96
C CYS A 12 -4.56 -38.82 18.73
N MET A 13 -4.00 -39.42 17.67
CA MET A 13 -3.65 -38.68 16.44
C MET A 13 -4.02 -39.39 15.13
N GLN A 14 -4.98 -40.34 15.15
CA GLN A 14 -5.38 -41.06 13.94
C GLN A 14 -6.88 -41.09 13.63
N SER A 15 -7.74 -40.30 14.29
CA SER A 15 -9.19 -40.33 14.00
C SER A 15 -9.83 -39.03 13.50
N HIS A 16 -9.08 -37.97 13.18
CA HIS A 16 -9.68 -36.70 12.68
C HIS A 16 -9.17 -36.26 11.30
N CYS A 17 -8.62 -37.19 10.51
CA CYS A 17 -8.11 -36.91 9.15
C CYS A 17 -9.12 -37.20 8.02
N SER A 18 -10.43 -37.28 8.30
CA SER A 18 -11.44 -37.66 7.30
C SER A 18 -12.47 -36.58 6.91
N ASN A 19 -12.45 -35.38 7.49
CA ASN A 19 -13.45 -34.34 7.18
C ASN A 19 -12.92 -33.04 6.54
N LEU A 20 -11.64 -32.97 6.17
CA LEU A 20 -11.07 -31.84 5.42
C LEU A 20 -11.10 -32.07 3.90
N ARG A 21 -12.26 -32.46 3.36
CA ARG A 21 -12.49 -32.30 1.91
C ARG A 21 -13.12 -30.94 1.71
N GLY A 22 -12.31 -29.96 1.33
CA GLY A 22 -12.82 -28.78 0.64
C GLY A 22 -13.70 -29.24 -0.52
N ASN A 23 -14.90 -28.66 -0.64
CA ASN A 23 -15.73 -28.89 -1.81
C ASN A 23 -14.92 -28.48 -3.06
N PRO A 24 -14.92 -29.29 -4.13
CA PRO A 24 -14.23 -28.92 -5.37
C PRO A 24 -14.85 -27.66 -5.99
N PRO A 25 -14.07 -26.86 -6.74
CA PRO A 25 -14.58 -25.65 -7.36
C PRO A 25 -15.51 -26.01 -8.52
N GLY A 26 -16.74 -25.46 -8.47
CA GLY A 26 -17.70 -25.50 -9.56
C GLY A 26 -18.57 -26.77 -9.62
N LYS A 27 -19.77 -26.70 -9.05
CA LYS A 27 -20.89 -27.52 -9.54
C LYS A 27 -21.70 -26.67 -10.52
N ILE A 28 -21.66 -27.08 -11.79
CA ILE A 28 -22.64 -26.68 -12.80
C ILE A 28 -23.95 -27.36 -12.39
N ASP A 29 -25.01 -26.60 -12.12
CA ASP A 29 -26.34 -27.21 -11.96
C ASP A 29 -26.91 -27.59 -13.32
N GLY A 30 -27.93 -28.45 -13.33
CA GLY A 30 -28.50 -29.02 -14.56
C GLY A 30 -29.07 -28.02 -15.58
N ASN A 31 -28.99 -26.71 -15.31
CA ASN A 31 -29.47 -25.64 -16.18
C ASN A 31 -28.35 -24.74 -16.76
N GLY A 32 -27.07 -25.02 -16.48
CA GLY A 32 -25.96 -24.30 -17.14
C GLY A 32 -25.80 -22.83 -16.73
N ILE A 33 -26.38 -22.41 -15.60
CA ILE A 33 -26.25 -21.05 -15.07
C ILE A 33 -25.09 -21.02 -14.05
N LEU A 34 -24.09 -20.18 -14.30
CA LEU A 34 -23.06 -19.84 -13.32
C LEU A 34 -23.73 -19.16 -12.11
N ARG A 35 -23.97 -19.92 -11.04
CA ARG A 35 -24.43 -19.33 -9.77
C ARG A 35 -23.29 -18.51 -9.18
N HIS A 36 -23.58 -17.24 -8.91
CA HIS A 36 -22.80 -16.42 -7.98
C HIS A 36 -22.71 -17.22 -6.66
N MET A 37 -21.52 -17.72 -6.31
CA MET A 37 -21.34 -18.36 -5.00
C MET A 37 -21.43 -17.23 -3.96
N PRO A 38 -22.34 -17.32 -2.97
CA PRO A 38 -22.37 -16.35 -1.91
C PRO A 38 -21.03 -16.41 -1.15
N PRO A 39 -20.50 -15.26 -0.70
CA PRO A 39 -19.27 -15.22 0.09
C PRO A 39 -19.36 -16.21 1.26
N PRO A 40 -18.30 -16.98 1.56
CA PRO A 40 -18.31 -17.88 2.68
C PRO A 40 -18.55 -17.09 3.99
N MET A 41 -19.61 -17.43 4.71
CA MET A 41 -19.87 -16.88 6.05
C MET A 41 -19.02 -17.61 7.08
N ILE A 42 -18.23 -16.86 7.84
CA ILE A 42 -17.36 -17.40 8.88
C ILE A 42 -18.10 -17.33 10.22
N ASP A 43 -18.26 -18.47 10.89
CA ASP A 43 -18.73 -18.48 12.27
C ASP A 43 -17.58 -18.11 13.21
N LEU A 44 -17.53 -16.84 13.59
CA LEU A 44 -16.50 -16.29 14.46
C LEU A 44 -16.70 -16.58 15.94
N THR A 45 -17.78 -17.28 16.32
CA THR A 45 -17.95 -17.77 17.69
C THR A 45 -17.08 -19.00 17.97
N ASN A 46 -16.57 -19.65 16.92
CA ASN A 46 -15.65 -20.77 17.01
C ASN A 46 -14.18 -20.33 16.77
N PRO A 47 -13.29 -20.43 17.77
CA PRO A 47 -11.88 -20.05 17.62
C PRO A 47 -11.15 -20.75 16.47
N SER A 48 -11.48 -22.01 16.16
CA SER A 48 -10.85 -22.73 15.04
C SER A 48 -11.21 -22.12 13.68
N HIS A 49 -12.41 -21.56 13.53
CA HIS A 49 -12.80 -20.84 12.32
C HIS A 49 -12.11 -19.47 12.23
N VAL A 50 -11.90 -18.79 13.36
CA VAL A 50 -11.10 -17.55 13.41
C VAL A 50 -9.66 -17.83 12.99
N ILE A 51 -9.05 -18.92 13.46
CA ILE A 51 -7.70 -19.35 13.04
C ILE A 51 -7.69 -19.63 11.54
N ALA A 52 -8.69 -20.35 11.03
CA ALA A 52 -8.79 -20.64 9.59
C ALA A 52 -8.84 -19.34 8.76
N GLU A 53 -9.62 -18.34 9.18
CA GLU A 53 -9.68 -17.04 8.52
C GLU A 53 -8.36 -16.25 8.60
N ILE A 54 -7.65 -16.28 9.73
CA ILE A 54 -6.36 -15.60 9.89
C ILE A 54 -5.32 -16.13 8.89
N PHE A 55 -5.38 -17.43 8.58
CA PHE A 55 -4.46 -18.10 7.66
C PHE A 55 -5.06 -18.28 6.24
N ASP A 56 -6.23 -17.72 5.94
CA ASP A 56 -6.82 -17.79 4.60
C ASP A 56 -6.02 -16.94 3.61
N ASP A 57 -5.80 -17.48 2.41
CA ASP A 57 -5.03 -16.82 1.35
C ASP A 57 -5.84 -15.77 0.57
N ASP A 58 -7.10 -15.53 0.91
CA ASP A 58 -8.08 -14.73 0.18
C ASP A 58 -8.23 -15.17 -1.29
N LYS A 59 -7.99 -16.46 -1.61
CA LYS A 59 -7.83 -16.91 -2.99
C LYS A 59 -9.06 -16.63 -3.86
N TRP A 60 -10.25 -16.91 -3.35
CA TRP A 60 -11.49 -16.68 -4.10
C TRP A 60 -11.72 -15.19 -4.42
N ILE A 61 -11.33 -14.29 -3.51
CA ILE A 61 -11.40 -12.83 -3.70
C ILE A 61 -10.46 -12.42 -4.83
N LYS A 62 -9.22 -12.92 -4.79
CA LYS A 62 -8.21 -12.66 -5.83
C LYS A 62 -8.66 -13.18 -7.19
N ASP A 63 -9.33 -14.33 -7.24
CA ASP A 63 -9.87 -14.90 -8.48
C ASP A 63 -10.98 -13.99 -9.07
N GLU A 64 -11.87 -13.41 -8.24
CA GLU A 64 -12.86 -12.43 -8.71
C GLU A 64 -12.21 -11.12 -9.21
N PHE A 65 -11.21 -10.59 -8.51
CA PHE A 65 -10.44 -9.46 -9.00
C PHE A 65 -9.75 -9.77 -10.34
N ALA A 66 -9.15 -10.95 -10.50
CA ALA A 66 -8.50 -11.36 -11.74
C ALA A 66 -9.49 -11.48 -12.89
N LYS A 67 -10.68 -12.05 -12.63
CA LYS A 67 -11.76 -12.17 -13.61
C LYS A 67 -12.23 -10.82 -14.14
N HIS A 68 -12.36 -9.81 -13.28
CA HIS A 68 -12.96 -8.52 -13.66
C HIS A 68 -11.95 -7.40 -14.00
N LEU A 69 -10.71 -7.48 -13.50
CA LEU A 69 -9.74 -6.36 -13.51
C LEU A 69 -8.32 -6.79 -13.93
N SER A 70 -8.15 -7.95 -14.58
CA SER A 70 -6.84 -8.45 -15.00
C SER A 70 -6.08 -7.50 -15.94
N ALA A 71 -6.77 -6.82 -16.86
CA ALA A 71 -6.14 -5.88 -17.78
C ALA A 71 -5.53 -4.68 -17.05
N GLU A 72 -6.26 -4.09 -16.09
CA GLU A 72 -5.77 -2.99 -15.27
C GLU A 72 -4.63 -3.41 -14.34
N LEU A 73 -4.71 -4.62 -13.75
CA LEU A 73 -3.64 -5.19 -12.92
C LEU A 73 -2.37 -5.49 -13.71
N LEU A 74 -2.51 -5.96 -14.95
CA LEU A 74 -1.38 -6.11 -15.87
C LEU A 74 -0.77 -4.74 -16.17
N LYS A 75 -1.59 -3.74 -16.48
CA LYS A 75 -1.09 -2.39 -16.76
C LYS A 75 -0.36 -1.78 -15.58
N PHE A 76 -0.88 -1.97 -14.36
CA PHE A 76 -0.21 -1.58 -13.13
C PHE A 76 1.17 -2.27 -13.03
N SER A 77 1.21 -3.58 -13.23
CA SER A 77 2.44 -4.37 -13.11
C SER A 77 3.51 -3.94 -14.12
N GLU A 78 3.14 -3.73 -15.39
CA GLU A 78 4.05 -3.25 -16.43
C GLU A 78 4.62 -1.87 -16.09
N THR A 79 3.76 -0.95 -15.64
CA THR A 79 4.15 0.43 -15.34
C THR A 79 5.05 0.50 -14.10
N LEU A 80 4.76 -0.31 -13.08
CA LEU A 80 5.61 -0.44 -11.90
C LEU A 80 6.96 -1.07 -12.24
N ALA A 81 6.98 -2.12 -13.08
CA ALA A 81 8.22 -2.75 -13.53
C ALA A 81 9.13 -1.78 -14.27
N ASP A 82 8.58 -0.90 -15.13
CA ASP A 82 9.37 0.14 -15.80
C ASP A 82 10.00 1.14 -14.81
N SER A 83 9.29 1.47 -13.74
CA SER A 83 9.80 2.32 -12.66
C SER A 83 10.96 1.66 -11.92
N PHE A 84 10.83 0.37 -11.59
CA PHE A 84 11.87 -0.41 -10.92
C PHE A 84 13.16 -0.52 -11.72
N LYS A 85 13.11 -0.53 -13.06
CA LYS A 85 14.32 -0.59 -13.91
C LYS A 85 15.28 0.57 -13.70
N ARG A 86 14.80 1.72 -13.19
CA ARG A 86 15.61 2.90 -12.90
C ARG A 86 16.22 2.88 -11.50
N PHE A 87 15.65 2.09 -10.60
CA PHE A 87 16.08 2.02 -9.20
C PHE A 87 17.56 1.63 -9.01
N PRO A 88 18.15 0.68 -9.78
CA PRO A 88 19.55 0.29 -9.58
C PRO A 88 20.54 1.44 -9.66
N LYS A 89 20.28 2.47 -10.48
CA LYS A 89 21.15 3.65 -10.55
C LYS A 89 21.11 4.45 -9.25
N LEU A 90 19.92 4.67 -8.69
CA LEU A 90 19.75 5.37 -7.41
C LEU A 90 20.33 4.57 -6.24
N ASP A 91 20.12 3.25 -6.23
CA ASP A 91 20.67 2.34 -5.21
C ASP A 91 22.21 2.30 -5.25
N LYS A 92 22.80 2.31 -6.44
CA LYS A 92 24.26 2.38 -6.58
C LYS A 92 24.86 3.65 -5.96
N MET A 93 24.22 4.81 -6.12
CA MET A 93 24.70 6.06 -5.49
C MET A 93 24.75 5.95 -3.95
N SER A 94 23.76 5.26 -3.36
CA SER A 94 23.75 4.93 -1.94
C SER A 94 24.91 3.99 -1.57
N ALA A 95 25.13 2.94 -2.35
CA ALA A 95 26.22 1.98 -2.14
C ALA A 95 27.62 2.62 -2.27
N ASP A 96 27.76 3.64 -3.10
CA ASP A 96 29.01 4.40 -3.31
C ASP A 96 29.30 5.39 -2.15
N GLY A 97 28.45 5.42 -1.11
CA GLY A 97 28.69 6.15 0.13
C GLY A 97 27.98 7.51 0.25
N ASP A 98 27.13 7.89 -0.72
CA ASP A 98 26.31 9.08 -0.60
C ASP A 98 25.13 8.83 0.35
N GLU A 99 25.29 9.26 1.60
CA GLU A 99 24.26 9.12 2.63
C GLU A 99 22.94 9.81 2.28
N GLN A 100 22.97 10.95 1.58
CA GLN A 100 21.76 11.63 1.13
C GLN A 100 21.05 10.79 0.06
N ALA A 101 21.81 10.21 -0.88
CA ALA A 101 21.26 9.27 -1.86
C ALA A 101 20.65 8.04 -1.18
N ALA A 102 21.24 7.54 -0.08
CA ALA A 102 20.69 6.43 0.69
C ALA A 102 19.29 6.71 1.23
N PHE A 103 19.03 7.93 1.75
CA PHE A 103 17.68 8.32 2.16
C PHE A 103 16.72 8.38 0.97
N VAL A 104 17.14 8.99 -0.15
CA VAL A 104 16.30 9.07 -1.35
C VAL A 104 15.97 7.68 -1.89
N ALA A 105 16.96 6.79 -1.99
CA ALA A 105 16.80 5.40 -2.39
C ALA A 105 15.85 4.64 -1.45
N GLY A 106 16.04 4.76 -0.14
CA GLY A 106 15.20 4.12 0.87
C GLY A 106 13.72 4.53 0.77
N PHE A 107 13.43 5.82 0.60
CA PHE A 107 12.04 6.26 0.40
C PHE A 107 11.45 5.81 -0.92
N ILE A 108 12.22 5.82 -2.02
CA ILE A 108 11.73 5.31 -3.32
C ILE A 108 11.47 3.80 -3.27
N PHE A 109 12.34 3.04 -2.60
CA PHE A 109 12.10 1.62 -2.36
C PHE A 109 10.83 1.40 -1.52
N GLY A 110 10.65 2.18 -0.45
CA GLY A 110 9.42 2.15 0.35
C GLY A 110 8.18 2.48 -0.46
N VAL A 111 8.24 3.46 -1.38
CA VAL A 111 7.14 3.78 -2.30
C VAL A 111 6.78 2.58 -3.18
N PHE A 112 7.78 1.85 -3.69
CA PHE A 112 7.51 0.64 -4.47
C PHE A 112 6.88 -0.46 -3.63
N ASP A 113 7.39 -0.71 -2.42
CA ASP A 113 6.83 -1.70 -1.51
C ASP A 113 5.38 -1.34 -1.16
N ASP A 114 5.12 -0.10 -0.77
CA ASP A 114 3.77 0.40 -0.48
C ASP A 114 2.82 0.23 -1.67
N LEU A 115 3.28 0.44 -2.90
CA LEU A 115 2.47 0.22 -4.11
C LEU A 115 2.15 -1.26 -4.32
N VAL A 116 3.11 -2.16 -4.13
CA VAL A 116 2.89 -3.61 -4.23
C VAL A 116 1.96 -4.10 -3.12
N VAL A 117 2.27 -3.78 -1.87
CA VAL A 117 1.52 -4.24 -0.69
C VAL A 117 0.12 -3.63 -0.69
N SER A 118 -0.05 -2.34 -1.03
CA SER A 118 -1.37 -1.74 -1.16
C SER A 118 -2.21 -2.44 -2.24
N SER A 119 -1.60 -2.86 -3.34
CA SER A 119 -2.29 -3.59 -4.41
C SER A 119 -2.65 -5.01 -3.97
N LYS A 120 -1.75 -5.72 -3.27
CA LYS A 120 -2.04 -7.02 -2.66
C LYS A 120 -3.23 -6.92 -1.69
N LEU A 121 -3.24 -5.91 -0.83
CA LEU A 121 -4.35 -5.67 0.10
C LEU A 121 -5.65 -5.35 -0.64
N LEU A 122 -5.59 -4.58 -1.74
CA LEU A 122 -6.77 -4.27 -2.54
C LEU A 122 -7.41 -5.54 -3.09
N VAL A 123 -6.62 -6.39 -3.75
CA VAL A 123 -7.12 -7.63 -4.39
C VAL A 123 -7.43 -8.74 -3.38
N SER A 124 -6.97 -8.59 -2.13
CA SER A 124 -7.43 -9.36 -0.97
C SER A 124 -8.70 -8.77 -0.33
N GLY A 125 -9.34 -7.77 -0.94
CA GLY A 125 -10.59 -7.17 -0.44
C GLY A 125 -10.41 -6.26 0.79
N LYS A 126 -9.18 -5.89 1.14
CA LYS A 126 -8.82 -5.10 2.33
C LYS A 126 -8.65 -3.62 1.98
N MET A 127 -9.71 -3.02 1.43
CA MET A 127 -9.69 -1.66 0.83
C MET A 127 -9.14 -0.56 1.77
N VAL A 128 -9.49 -0.58 3.05
CA VAL A 128 -9.03 0.45 4.00
C VAL A 128 -7.52 0.35 4.23
N ALA A 129 -7.01 -0.86 4.48
CA ALA A 129 -5.58 -1.08 4.67
C ALA A 129 -4.79 -0.72 3.40
N SER A 130 -5.34 -1.11 2.25
CA SER A 130 -4.83 -0.76 0.93
C SER A 130 -4.73 0.76 0.72
N GLY A 131 -5.79 1.51 1.01
CA GLY A 131 -5.80 2.97 0.91
C GLY A 131 -4.84 3.66 1.90
N ASN A 132 -4.65 3.09 3.09
CA ASN A 132 -3.69 3.63 4.05
C ASN A 132 -2.24 3.54 3.54
N LEU A 133 -1.85 2.42 2.90
CA LEU A 133 -0.52 2.31 2.29
C LEU A 133 -0.35 3.20 1.06
N MET A 134 -1.41 3.41 0.27
CA MET A 134 -1.35 4.42 -0.81
C MET A 134 -1.01 5.81 -0.28
N ARG A 135 -1.51 6.18 0.91
CA ARG A 135 -1.11 7.43 1.55
C ARG A 135 0.40 7.46 1.88
N GLN A 136 0.93 6.35 2.40
CA GLN A 136 2.35 6.23 2.72
C GLN A 136 3.21 6.36 1.45
N ALA A 137 2.83 5.73 0.33
CA ALA A 137 3.49 5.90 -0.96
C ALA A 137 3.52 7.38 -1.41
N ILE A 138 2.39 8.09 -1.32
CA ILE A 138 2.31 9.51 -1.73
C ILE A 138 3.16 10.41 -0.83
N GLU A 139 3.12 10.19 0.49
CA GLU A 139 3.94 10.94 1.44
C GLU A 139 5.44 10.60 1.25
N GLY A 140 5.78 9.34 0.96
CA GLY A 140 7.14 8.86 0.66
C GLY A 140 7.73 9.51 -0.59
N ILE A 141 6.94 9.68 -1.66
CA ILE A 141 7.36 10.45 -2.85
C ILE A 141 7.75 11.87 -2.47
N ALA A 142 6.92 12.56 -1.68
CA ALA A 142 7.22 13.94 -1.28
C ALA A 142 8.46 14.04 -0.39
N VAL A 143 8.67 13.08 0.51
CA VAL A 143 9.90 12.99 1.32
C VAL A 143 11.12 12.75 0.44
N ALA A 144 11.07 11.81 -0.50
CA ALA A 144 12.17 11.53 -1.43
C ALA A 144 12.58 12.78 -2.23
N ILE A 145 11.60 13.53 -2.73
CA ILE A 145 11.84 14.79 -3.44
C ILE A 145 12.53 15.81 -2.54
N LEU A 146 12.04 16.02 -1.33
CA LEU A 146 12.64 16.97 -0.38
C LEU A 146 14.06 16.56 0.02
N CYS A 147 14.28 15.26 0.27
CA CYS A 147 15.60 14.69 0.55
C CYS A 147 16.58 14.83 -0.60
N SER A 148 16.12 14.88 -1.86
CA SER A 148 17.01 15.02 -3.02
C SER A 148 17.61 16.43 -3.20
N SER A 149 17.18 17.41 -2.40
CA SER A 149 17.73 18.76 -2.48
C SER A 149 19.13 18.84 -1.90
N ARG A 150 20.14 19.19 -2.71
CA ARG A 150 21.49 19.54 -2.23
C ARG A 150 21.52 20.87 -1.47
N ARG A 151 20.55 21.73 -1.72
CA ARG A 151 20.40 23.04 -1.06
C ARG A 151 19.38 22.98 0.09
N PRO A 152 19.52 23.82 1.13
CA PRO A 152 18.53 23.92 2.18
C PRO A 152 17.13 24.26 1.65
N VAL A 153 16.12 23.53 2.11
CA VAL A 153 14.70 23.72 1.73
C VAL A 153 13.95 24.47 2.81
N PHE A 154 12.88 25.16 2.44
CA PHE A 154 11.98 25.84 3.36
C PHE A 154 11.03 24.86 4.03
N VAL A 155 11.02 24.84 5.36
CA VAL A 155 10.07 24.08 6.17
C VAL A 155 9.33 25.01 7.12
N SER A 156 8.14 24.60 7.56
CA SER A 156 7.28 25.42 8.40
C SER A 156 7.35 25.00 9.86
N LYS A 157 7.52 25.96 10.78
CA LYS A 157 7.56 25.70 12.23
C LYS A 157 6.16 25.90 12.85
N GLY A 158 5.58 24.86 13.47
CA GLY A 158 4.31 24.93 14.23
C GLY A 158 3.05 24.41 13.50
N LYS A 159 1.84 24.71 14.01
CA LYS A 159 0.49 24.43 13.42
C LYS A 159 -0.30 25.76 13.23
N GLY A 160 -1.07 25.96 12.14
CA GLY A 160 -1.86 27.21 11.88
C GLY A 160 -1.45 28.11 10.68
N LYS A 161 -2.21 29.19 10.40
CA LYS A 161 -1.87 30.25 9.41
C LYS A 161 -0.84 31.22 10.01
N GLY A 162 0.10 31.74 9.20
CA GLY A 162 1.10 32.74 9.63
C GLY A 162 2.41 32.18 10.20
N LYS A 163 2.74 30.90 9.92
CA LYS A 163 3.92 30.25 10.48
C LYS A 163 5.23 30.79 9.91
N ALA A 164 6.21 30.96 10.80
CA ALA A 164 7.59 31.16 10.40
C ALA A 164 8.10 29.98 9.56
N THR A 165 8.76 30.29 8.45
CA THR A 165 9.52 29.33 7.64
C THR A 165 10.98 29.40 8.00
N MET A 166 11.67 28.27 7.94
CA MET A 166 13.13 28.21 8.10
C MET A 166 13.75 27.32 7.03
N LYS A 167 15.02 27.56 6.73
CA LYS A 167 15.80 26.72 5.81
C LYS A 167 16.46 25.58 6.58
N VAL A 168 16.37 24.37 6.05
CA VAL A 168 17.01 23.17 6.64
C VAL A 168 17.55 22.25 5.55
N ASP A 169 18.60 21.50 5.88
CA ASP A 169 18.99 20.33 5.08
C ASP A 169 18.02 19.19 5.38
N TYR A 170 17.08 18.96 4.47
CA TYR A 170 15.92 18.11 4.77
C TYR A 170 16.31 16.68 5.16
N TRP A 171 17.22 16.07 4.41
CA TRP A 171 17.66 14.69 4.67
C TRP A 171 18.32 14.55 6.05
N ARG A 172 19.05 15.58 6.53
CA ARG A 172 19.63 15.59 7.89
C ARG A 172 18.56 15.64 8.96
N LYS A 173 17.45 16.34 8.69
CA LYS A 173 16.28 16.36 9.58
C LYS A 173 15.57 15.01 9.62
N VAL A 174 15.47 14.32 8.49
CA VAL A 174 14.97 12.93 8.45
C VAL A 174 15.88 12.00 9.25
N LYS A 175 17.21 12.06 9.03
CA LYS A 175 18.20 11.28 9.78
C LYS A 175 18.09 11.49 11.29
N ALA A 176 17.92 12.73 11.71
CA ALA A 176 17.75 13.10 13.12
C ALA A 176 16.36 12.77 13.70
N GLN A 177 15.44 12.21 12.90
CA GLN A 177 14.03 12.00 13.25
C GLN A 177 13.35 13.27 13.78
N ASP A 178 13.75 14.43 13.25
CA ASP A 178 13.22 15.72 13.67
C ASP A 178 11.73 15.78 13.27
N PRO A 179 10.81 16.15 14.18
CA PRO A 179 9.38 16.25 13.90
C PRO A 179 9.02 17.17 12.72
N ILE A 180 9.91 18.08 12.34
CA ILE A 180 9.74 18.93 11.16
C ILE A 180 9.86 18.15 9.84
N ALA A 181 10.43 16.94 9.86
CA ALA A 181 10.60 16.09 8.68
C ALA A 181 9.67 14.86 8.69
N TYR A 182 8.65 14.84 9.55
CA TYR A 182 7.65 13.77 9.54
C TYR A 182 6.89 13.71 8.22
N ALA A 183 6.74 12.49 7.67
CA ALA A 183 6.17 12.23 6.36
C ALA A 183 4.78 12.89 6.14
N HIS A 184 3.93 12.92 7.16
CA HIS A 184 2.60 13.55 7.05
C HIS A 184 2.64 15.08 6.80
N GLN A 185 3.79 15.73 6.96
CA GLN A 185 4.01 17.15 6.67
C GLN A 185 4.67 17.39 5.30
N SER A 186 5.27 16.36 4.72
CA SER A 186 6.12 16.43 3.52
C SER A 186 5.44 17.13 2.35
N ILE A 187 4.18 16.81 2.03
CA ILE A 187 3.48 17.42 0.89
C ILE A 187 3.25 18.92 1.09
N CYS A 188 3.00 19.36 2.32
CA CYS A 188 2.89 20.79 2.63
C CYS A 188 4.24 21.48 2.47
N GLN A 189 5.32 20.83 2.87
CA GLN A 189 6.68 21.36 2.76
C GLN A 189 7.19 21.36 1.31
N LEU A 190 6.89 20.32 0.54
CA LEU A 190 7.16 20.25 -0.90
C LEU A 190 6.52 21.44 -1.62
N ALA A 191 5.31 21.82 -1.23
CA ALA A 191 4.64 22.97 -1.82
C ALA A 191 5.30 24.33 -1.51
N LEU A 192 6.10 24.42 -0.45
CA LEU A 192 6.91 25.61 -0.16
C LEU A 192 8.18 25.68 -1.03
N ASN A 193 8.52 24.58 -1.71
CA ASN A 193 9.79 24.39 -2.42
C ASN A 193 9.58 23.95 -3.87
N CYS A 194 8.38 24.11 -4.45
CA CYS A 194 8.07 23.64 -5.80
C CYS A 194 9.06 24.22 -6.83
N ASP A 195 9.31 25.52 -6.74
CA ASP A 195 10.19 26.24 -7.67
C ASP A 195 11.66 25.84 -7.47
N LEU A 196 12.08 25.73 -6.21
CA LEU A 196 13.44 25.30 -5.83
C LEU A 196 13.77 23.90 -6.36
N LEU A 197 12.79 23.00 -6.35
CA LEU A 197 12.96 21.58 -6.65
C LEU A 197 12.56 21.22 -8.08
N GLY A 198 12.11 22.21 -8.87
CA GLY A 198 11.65 22.00 -10.25
C GLY A 198 10.41 21.12 -10.34
N VAL A 199 9.57 21.10 -9.30
CA VAL A 199 8.32 20.34 -9.28
C VAL A 199 7.17 21.26 -9.62
N SER A 200 6.39 20.93 -10.65
CA SER A 200 5.27 21.79 -11.04
C SER A 200 4.23 21.91 -9.93
N ARG A 201 3.65 23.11 -9.79
CA ARG A 201 2.60 23.35 -8.81
C ARG A 201 1.41 22.40 -8.98
N THR A 202 1.05 22.11 -10.22
CA THR A 202 0.02 21.13 -10.60
C THR A 202 0.31 19.73 -10.04
N ALA A 203 1.57 19.26 -10.10
CA ALA A 203 1.94 17.96 -9.54
C ALA A 203 1.78 17.95 -8.01
N VAL A 204 2.19 19.02 -7.33
CA VAL A 204 2.01 19.16 -5.88
C VAL A 204 0.53 19.18 -5.50
N ASP A 205 -0.32 19.87 -6.27
CA ASP A 205 -1.76 19.93 -5.99
C ASP A 205 -2.45 18.59 -6.25
N ARG A 206 -1.98 17.79 -7.23
CA ARG A 206 -2.40 16.39 -7.41
C ARG A 206 -2.00 15.52 -6.21
N LEU A 207 -0.76 15.61 -5.72
CA LEU A 207 -0.33 14.89 -4.51
C LEU A 207 -1.16 15.28 -3.28
N ARG A 208 -1.49 16.57 -3.13
CA ARG A 208 -2.38 17.05 -2.06
C ARG A 208 -3.78 16.47 -2.17
N ALA A 209 -4.35 16.43 -3.37
CA ALA A 209 -5.66 15.84 -3.61
C ALA A 209 -5.67 14.34 -3.29
N ALA A 210 -4.66 13.61 -3.78
CA ALA A 210 -4.50 12.19 -3.50
C ALA A 210 -4.32 11.91 -2.00
N ARG A 211 -3.46 12.66 -1.30
CA ARG A 211 -3.31 12.55 0.16
C ARG A 211 -4.62 12.80 0.90
N ARG A 212 -5.41 13.82 0.50
CA ARG A 212 -6.73 14.10 1.13
C ARG A 212 -7.70 12.95 0.92
N LYS A 213 -7.75 12.38 -0.29
CA LYS A 213 -8.55 11.19 -0.60
C LYS A 213 -8.13 10.03 0.31
N TYR A 214 -6.84 9.72 0.35
CA TYR A 214 -6.34 8.56 1.09
C TYR A 214 -6.33 8.73 2.61
N HIS A 215 -6.37 9.97 3.10
CA HIS A 215 -6.53 10.28 4.53
C HIS A 215 -7.81 9.66 5.13
N LEU A 216 -8.86 9.50 4.32
CA LEU A 216 -10.13 8.87 4.74
C LEU A 216 -9.97 7.39 5.12
N PHE A 217 -8.93 6.72 4.64
CA PHE A 217 -8.61 5.33 4.99
C PHE A 217 -7.68 5.19 6.20
N SER A 218 -7.08 6.29 6.67
CA SER A 218 -6.19 6.28 7.84
C SER A 218 -6.93 6.42 9.18
N HIS A 219 -8.25 6.63 9.15
CA HIS A 219 -9.08 6.84 10.33
C HIS A 219 -10.36 6.00 10.25
N PRO A 220 -10.95 5.61 11.40
CA PRO A 220 -12.30 5.09 11.44
C PRO A 220 -13.25 6.10 10.77
N SER A 221 -13.81 5.73 9.62
CA SER A 221 -14.62 6.61 8.78
C SER A 221 -15.83 5.85 8.25
N LEU A 222 -16.86 6.59 7.83
CA LEU A 222 -18.03 6.00 7.16
C LEU A 222 -17.62 5.22 5.91
N LEU A 223 -16.61 5.69 5.19
CA LEU A 223 -16.02 4.97 4.05
C LEU A 223 -15.41 3.62 4.50
N GLY A 224 -14.68 3.63 5.61
CA GLY A 224 -14.12 2.41 6.19
C GLY A 224 -15.19 1.40 6.62
N MET A 225 -16.31 1.88 7.19
CA MET A 225 -17.47 1.06 7.50
C MET A 225 -18.12 0.49 6.24
N ALA A 226 -18.45 1.35 5.26
CA ALA A 226 -19.07 0.96 3.99
C ALA A 226 -18.22 -0.06 3.20
N SER A 227 -16.89 0.02 3.30
CA SER A 227 -16.00 -0.95 2.63
C SER A 227 -16.21 -2.39 3.10
N ARG A 228 -16.72 -2.58 4.33
CA ARG A 228 -16.99 -3.89 4.96
C ARG A 228 -18.44 -4.33 4.79
N MET A 229 -19.29 -3.54 4.14
CA MET A 229 -20.70 -3.85 3.94
C MET A 229 -20.93 -4.22 2.47
N SER A 230 -21.90 -5.08 2.20
CA SER A 230 -22.42 -5.27 0.84
C SER A 230 -23.13 -3.99 0.38
N MET A 231 -22.90 -3.59 -0.88
CA MET A 231 -23.63 -2.48 -1.52
C MET A 231 -24.74 -2.97 -2.44
N GLY A 232 -24.63 -4.19 -2.99
CA GLY A 232 -25.63 -4.77 -3.90
C GLY A 232 -26.83 -5.39 -3.19
N GLU A 233 -26.66 -5.84 -1.94
CA GLU A 233 -27.70 -6.55 -1.19
C GLU A 233 -27.71 -6.10 0.28
N PRO A 234 -28.88 -5.87 0.91
CA PRO A 234 -28.95 -5.66 2.35
C PRO A 234 -28.47 -6.89 3.12
N GLY A 235 -27.56 -6.73 4.09
CA GLY A 235 -27.37 -7.74 5.14
C GLY A 235 -25.93 -8.20 5.45
N PRO A 236 -25.01 -8.44 4.50
CA PRO A 236 -23.70 -8.96 4.85
C PRO A 236 -22.77 -7.87 5.38
N ILE A 237 -22.29 -8.05 6.63
CA ILE A 237 -21.06 -7.42 7.11
C ILE A 237 -19.94 -8.44 6.89
N TYR A 238 -18.95 -8.06 6.11
CA TYR A 238 -17.79 -8.88 5.80
C TYR A 238 -16.71 -8.70 6.87
N ILE A 239 -16.10 -9.81 7.26
CA ILE A 239 -14.93 -9.86 8.13
C ILE A 239 -13.79 -10.45 7.30
N GLY A 240 -12.59 -9.87 7.45
CA GLY A 240 -11.48 -10.16 6.56
C GLY A 240 -11.60 -9.42 5.22
N GLY A 241 -11.33 -10.13 4.13
CA GLY A 241 -11.46 -9.63 2.77
C GLY A 241 -12.88 -9.78 2.20
N ASN A 242 -13.28 -8.91 1.28
CA ASN A 242 -14.46 -9.15 0.44
C ASN A 242 -14.29 -8.64 -0.99
N PHE A 243 -15.05 -9.26 -1.90
CA PHE A 243 -15.33 -8.75 -3.22
C PHE A 243 -16.84 -8.51 -3.36
N ASP A 244 -17.21 -7.37 -3.93
CA ASP A 244 -18.59 -7.01 -4.22
C ASP A 244 -18.63 -6.38 -5.61
N GLU A 245 -19.36 -7.01 -6.53
CA GLU A 245 -19.44 -6.57 -7.93
C GLU A 245 -19.99 -5.13 -8.04
N ALA A 246 -20.86 -4.72 -7.12
CA ALA A 246 -21.38 -3.35 -7.06
C ALA A 246 -20.28 -2.30 -6.74
N LYS A 247 -19.13 -2.73 -6.21
CA LYS A 247 -17.96 -1.88 -5.94
C LYS A 247 -16.95 -1.84 -7.09
N LEU A 248 -17.18 -2.55 -8.21
CA LEU A 248 -16.27 -2.57 -9.37
C LEU A 248 -15.82 -1.18 -9.85
N PRO A 249 -16.68 -0.16 -9.98
CA PRO A 249 -16.24 1.18 -10.37
C PRO A 249 -15.22 1.79 -9.40
N ALA A 250 -15.40 1.56 -8.10
CA ALA A 250 -14.48 2.02 -7.07
C ALA A 250 -13.15 1.26 -7.13
N TYR A 251 -13.18 -0.07 -7.30
CA TYR A 251 -11.97 -0.87 -7.48
C TYR A 251 -11.17 -0.45 -8.72
N ARG A 252 -11.84 -0.21 -9.85
CA ARG A 252 -11.19 0.25 -11.09
C ARG A 252 -10.56 1.63 -10.90
N THR A 253 -11.23 2.53 -10.20
CA THR A 253 -10.67 3.84 -9.83
C THR A 253 -9.40 3.66 -8.99
N GLU A 254 -9.42 2.79 -7.99
CA GLU A 254 -8.27 2.54 -7.13
C GLU A 254 -7.07 1.94 -7.88
N ILE A 255 -7.28 1.01 -8.82
CA ILE A 255 -6.20 0.49 -9.66
C ILE A 255 -5.69 1.57 -10.62
N SER A 256 -6.59 2.38 -11.20
CA SER A 256 -6.21 3.47 -12.11
C SER A 256 -5.34 4.53 -11.43
N GLU A 257 -5.60 4.86 -10.16
CA GLU A 257 -4.74 5.76 -9.38
C GLU A 257 -3.33 5.19 -9.20
N ARG A 258 -3.21 3.88 -8.97
CA ARG A 258 -1.90 3.21 -8.87
C ARG A 258 -1.16 3.20 -10.20
N VAL A 259 -1.86 2.90 -11.29
CA VAL A 259 -1.31 2.99 -12.65
C VAL A 259 -0.82 4.41 -12.92
N GLY A 260 -1.64 5.42 -12.61
CA GLY A 260 -1.28 6.83 -12.81
C GLY A 260 -0.08 7.26 -11.97
N LEU A 261 0.01 6.80 -10.71
CA LEU A 261 1.15 7.09 -9.85
C LEU A 261 2.41 6.39 -10.36
N CYS A 262 2.33 5.10 -10.70
CA CYS A 262 3.46 4.37 -11.31
C CYS A 262 3.90 5.03 -12.62
N GLY A 263 2.97 5.55 -13.43
CA GLY A 263 3.28 6.17 -14.72
C GLY A 263 4.16 7.42 -14.61
N VAL A 264 4.19 8.08 -13.45
CA VAL A 264 5.05 9.26 -13.22
C VAL A 264 6.34 8.95 -12.46
N LEU A 265 6.45 7.77 -11.84
CA LEU A 265 7.65 7.38 -11.10
C LEU A 265 8.92 7.33 -11.95
N PRO A 266 8.91 6.86 -13.22
CA PRO A 266 10.08 6.88 -14.08
C PRO A 266 10.76 8.24 -14.15
N THR A 267 10.00 9.25 -14.60
CA THR A 267 10.49 10.63 -14.74
C THR A 267 10.85 11.24 -13.38
N LEU A 268 10.11 10.89 -12.32
CA LEU A 268 10.45 11.33 -10.97
C LEU A 268 11.84 10.81 -10.57
N ILE A 269 12.10 9.51 -10.72
CA ILE A 269 13.37 8.88 -10.34
C ILE A 269 14.52 9.47 -11.14
N ASP A 270 14.34 9.64 -12.45
CA ASP A 270 15.34 10.28 -13.31
C ASP A 270 15.65 11.71 -12.81
N GLY A 271 14.64 12.47 -12.40
CA GLY A 271 14.81 13.80 -11.81
C GLY A 271 15.47 13.80 -10.42
N LEU A 272 15.25 12.77 -9.60
CA LEU A 272 15.93 12.61 -8.31
C LEU A 272 17.41 12.33 -8.52
N ILE A 273 17.73 11.41 -9.44
CA ILE A 273 19.10 11.06 -9.82
C ILE A 273 19.82 12.31 -10.33
N PHE A 274 19.21 13.05 -11.27
CA PHE A 274 19.79 14.28 -11.79
C PHE A 274 20.13 15.30 -10.69
N ARG A 275 19.24 15.50 -9.71
CA ARG A 275 19.48 16.41 -8.58
C ARG A 275 20.61 15.94 -7.66
N LEU A 276 20.74 14.63 -7.47
CA LEU A 276 21.83 14.07 -6.68
C LEU A 276 23.17 14.15 -7.45
N GLU A 277 23.18 13.98 -8.76
CA GLU A 277 24.39 14.10 -9.59
C GLU A 277 24.87 15.55 -9.77
N ALA A 278 23.96 16.52 -9.71
CA ALA A 278 24.29 17.94 -9.73
C ALA A 278 25.03 18.33 -8.44
N ASN A 279 26.35 18.14 -8.42
CA ASN A 279 27.26 18.67 -7.40
C ASN A 279 27.12 20.20 -7.35
N ASP A 280 27.13 20.75 -6.13
CA ASP A 280 26.94 22.18 -5.83
C ASP A 280 27.73 23.09 -6.80
N GLN A 281 27.01 23.66 -7.78
CA GLN A 281 27.35 24.95 -8.39
C GLN A 281 26.58 26.05 -7.67
#